data_AF-A0A348WHG8-F1
#
_entry.id   AF-A0A348WHG8-F1
#
_cell.length_a   1.000
_cell.length_b   1.000
_cell.length_c   1.000
_cell.angle_alpha   90.00
_cell.angle_beta   90.00
_cell.angle_gamma   90.00
#
_symmetry.space_group_name_H-M   'P 1'
#
loop_
_entity.id
_entity.type
_entity.pdbx_description
1 polymer ?
#
loop_
_entity_poly.entity_id
_entity_poly.type
_entity_poly.pdbx_seq_one_letter_code
_entity_poly.pdbx_strand_id
1 'polypeptide(L)'
;MPADGWGVIRRVAPYLWPEGEAWVKRRVIVALLLLLVAKLIAVATPPLYKAAVDSLAGDAPNETWLLAIGAIGLTIAYGMARLMTVGFQQLRDAVFARVAQRALRKLALETFTHIHRMSMRYHITRKTGG
;
A
#
# COMPACT_ATOMS: atom_id res chain seq x y z
N MET A 1 -25.10 10.56 -14.20
CA MET A 1 -24.23 9.59 -14.92
C MET A 1 -23.38 8.90 -13.88
N PRO A 2 -23.28 7.55 -13.86
CA PRO A 2 -22.24 6.93 -13.03
C PRO A 2 -20.92 7.53 -13.51
N ALA A 3 -20.20 8.21 -12.62
CA ALA A 3 -18.91 8.77 -12.96
C ALA A 3 -18.04 7.58 -13.39
N ASP A 4 -17.61 7.60 -14.64
CA ASP A 4 -16.56 6.72 -15.12
C ASP A 4 -15.40 6.78 -14.11
N GLY A 5 -15.13 5.67 -13.42
CA GLY A 5 -14.06 5.58 -12.42
C GLY A 5 -12.69 5.90 -13.02
N TRP A 6 -12.50 5.60 -14.30
CA TRP A 6 -11.30 5.96 -15.04
C TRP A 6 -11.17 7.47 -15.26
N GLY A 7 -12.29 8.14 -15.53
CA GLY A 7 -12.39 9.60 -15.56
C GLY A 7 -11.99 10.25 -14.23
N VAL A 8 -12.40 9.65 -13.09
CA VAL A 8 -11.99 10.12 -11.76
C VAL A 8 -10.50 9.93 -11.53
N ILE A 9 -9.95 8.75 -11.86
CA ILE A 9 -8.51 8.46 -11.73
C ILE A 9 -7.68 9.46 -12.54
N ARG A 10 -8.05 9.73 -13.79
CA ARG A 10 -7.35 10.71 -14.64
C ARG A 10 -7.38 12.12 -14.05
N ARG A 11 -8.47 12.52 -13.39
CA ARG A 11 -8.58 13.84 -12.74
C ARG A 11 -7.74 13.93 -11.46
N VAL A 12 -7.59 12.84 -10.72
CA VAL A 12 -6.81 12.82 -9.46
C VAL A 12 -5.31 12.61 -9.70
N ALA A 13 -4.92 11.96 -10.80
CA ALA A 13 -3.52 11.66 -11.12
C ALA A 13 -2.56 12.86 -11.04
N PRO A 14 -2.90 14.07 -11.54
CA PRO A 14 -2.03 15.26 -11.42
C PRO A 14 -1.75 15.69 -9.98
N TYR A 15 -2.65 15.40 -9.03
CA TYR A 15 -2.44 15.75 -7.62
C TYR A 15 -1.42 14.83 -6.94
N LEU A 16 -1.39 13.55 -7.35
CA LEU A 16 -0.41 12.56 -6.92
C LEU A 16 0.93 12.73 -7.62
N TRP A 17 0.93 13.16 -8.89
CA TRP A 17 2.12 13.42 -9.70
C TRP A 17 2.18 14.87 -10.22
N PRO A 18 2.38 15.84 -9.32
CA PRO A 18 2.40 17.26 -9.68
C PRO A 18 3.63 17.63 -10.52
N GLU A 19 3.46 18.54 -11.48
CA GLU A 19 4.58 19.20 -12.15
C GLU A 19 5.31 20.15 -11.15
N GLY A 20 6.64 20.26 -11.27
CA GLY A 20 7.45 21.13 -10.40
C GLY A 20 7.79 20.62 -8.99
N GLU A 21 7.03 19.68 -8.40
CA GLU A 21 7.29 19.20 -7.03
C GLU A 21 8.06 17.85 -6.99
N ALA A 22 9.37 17.92 -7.24
CA ALA A 22 10.25 16.74 -7.33
C ALA A 22 10.22 15.83 -6.09
N TRP A 23 10.04 16.40 -4.89
CA TRP A 23 9.98 15.62 -3.65
C TRP A 23 8.76 14.68 -3.59
N VAL A 24 7.62 15.08 -4.16
CA VAL A 24 6.39 14.27 -4.23
C VAL A 24 6.64 13.09 -5.17
N LYS A 25 7.18 13.36 -6.37
CA LYS A 25 7.51 12.33 -7.35
C LYS A 25 8.48 11.29 -6.78
N ARG A 26 9.55 11.73 -6.10
CA ARG A 26 10.50 10.83 -5.43
C ARG A 26 9.81 9.92 -4.41
N ARG A 27 8.92 10.46 -3.57
CA ARG A 27 8.16 9.64 -2.60
C ARG A 27 7.21 8.65 -3.26
N VAL A 28 6.55 9.04 -4.35
CA VAL A 28 5.71 8.12 -5.13
C VAL A 28 6.56 6.98 -5.69
N ILE A 29 7.72 7.29 -6.28
CA ILE A 29 8.64 6.28 -6.81
C ILE A 29 9.11 5.34 -5.69
N VAL A 30 9.54 5.87 -4.54
CA VAL A 30 9.96 5.06 -3.39
C VAL A 30 8.81 4.17 -2.90
N ALA A 31 7.58 4.68 -2.81
CA ALA A 31 6.42 3.88 -2.43
C ALA A 31 6.13 2.77 -3.45
N LEU A 32 6.27 3.03 -4.76
CA LEU A 32 6.11 2.02 -5.80
C LEU A 32 7.21 0.95 -5.75
N LEU A 33 8.46 1.33 -5.47
CA LEU A 33 9.56 0.38 -5.27
C LEU A 33 9.32 -0.50 -4.04
N LEU A 34 8.93 0.10 -2.90
CA LEU A 34 8.58 -0.65 -1.69
C LEU A 34 7.40 -1.61 -1.94
N LEU A 35 6.40 -1.19 -2.72
CA LEU A 35 5.29 -2.05 -3.13
C LEU A 35 5.77 -3.25 -3.96
N LEU A 36 6.63 -3.00 -4.95
CA LEU A 36 7.19 -4.07 -5.77
C LEU A 36 7.97 -5.08 -4.92
N VAL A 37 8.86 -4.60 -4.05
CA VAL A 37 9.62 -5.46 -3.13
C VAL A 37 8.68 -6.27 -2.24
N ALA A 38 7.68 -5.63 -1.63
CA ALA A 38 6.69 -6.32 -0.79
C ALA A 38 5.92 -7.40 -1.57
N LYS A 39 5.56 -7.14 -2.83
CA LYS A 39 4.88 -8.12 -3.69
C LYS A 39 5.79 -9.26 -4.10
N LEU A 40 7.06 -8.99 -4.42
CA LEU A 40 8.05 -10.03 -4.72
C LEU A 40 8.24 -10.97 -3.53
N ILE A 41 8.39 -10.42 -2.31
CA ILE A 41 8.49 -11.23 -1.09
C ILE A 41 7.22 -12.07 -0.90
N ALA A 42 6.04 -11.46 -1.07
CA ALA A 42 4.78 -12.17 -0.90
C ALA A 42 4.61 -13.33 -1.89
N VAL A 43 5.08 -13.19 -3.14
CA VAL A 43 5.03 -14.24 -4.18
C VAL A 43 6.14 -15.28 -4.01
N ALA A 44 7.31 -14.89 -3.50
CA ALA A 44 8.43 -15.80 -3.26
C ALA A 44 8.25 -16.65 -1.99
N THR A 45 7.46 -16.20 -1.02
CA THR A 45 7.29 -16.89 0.28
C THR A 45 6.68 -18.30 0.14
N PRO A 46 5.58 -18.54 -0.60
CA PRO A 46 4.98 -19.86 -0.72
C PRO A 46 5.90 -20.96 -1.29
N PRO A 47 6.64 -20.77 -2.41
CA PRO A 47 7.53 -21.81 -2.92
C PRO A 47 8.74 -22.07 -2.00
N LEU A 48 9.28 -21.04 -1.34
CA LEU A 48 10.36 -21.22 -0.35
C LEU A 48 9.88 -22.02 0.86
N TYR A 49 8.67 -21.71 1.36
CA TYR A 49 8.08 -22.45 2.46
C TYR A 49 7.80 -23.91 2.06
N LYS A 50 7.28 -24.13 0.86
CA LYS A 50 7.08 -25.48 0.32
C LYS A 50 8.39 -26.26 0.29
N ALA A 51 9.45 -25.70 -0.31
CA ALA A 51 10.75 -26.37 -0.39
C ALA A 51 11.32 -26.73 0.99
N ALA A 52 11.14 -25.83 1.97
CA ALA A 52 11.56 -26.09 3.34
C ALA A 52 10.74 -27.23 3.99
N VAL A 53 9.41 -27.25 3.82
CA VAL A 53 8.56 -28.35 4.30
C VAL A 53 8.94 -29.68 3.63
N ASP A 54 9.10 -29.68 2.30
CA ASP A 54 9.42 -30.88 1.53
C ASP A 54 10.78 -31.47 1.98
N SER A 55 11.76 -30.63 2.33
CA SER A 55 13.06 -31.07 2.85
C SER A 55 12.97 -31.75 4.22
N LEU A 56 12.00 -31.36 5.05
CA LEU A 56 11.74 -32.03 6.32
C LEU A 56 10.99 -33.35 6.15
N ALA A 57 10.14 -33.44 5.13
CA ALA A 57 9.34 -34.64 4.86
C ALA A 57 10.11 -35.73 4.10
N GLY A 58 11.15 -35.35 3.33
CA GLY A 58 11.77 -36.21 2.32
C GLY A 58 12.89 -37.14 2.77
N ASP A 59 13.51 -36.96 3.95
CA ASP A 59 14.74 -37.72 4.28
C ASP A 59 15.13 -37.76 5.77
N ALA A 60 14.18 -37.97 6.70
CA ALA A 60 14.49 -38.04 8.13
C ALA A 60 14.67 -39.50 8.63
N PRO A 61 15.89 -40.06 8.67
CA PRO A 61 16.16 -41.28 9.41
C PRO A 61 16.02 -40.99 10.92
N ASN A 62 14.89 -41.38 11.51
CA ASN A 62 14.69 -41.70 12.94
C ASN A 62 15.17 -40.72 14.04
N GLU A 63 15.52 -39.47 13.73
CA GLU A 63 15.83 -38.46 14.74
C GLU A 63 14.66 -37.48 14.91
N THR A 64 13.67 -37.88 15.72
CA THR A 64 12.52 -37.06 16.14
C THR A 64 12.94 -35.65 16.62
N TRP A 65 14.15 -35.53 17.16
CA TRP A 65 14.76 -34.27 17.59
C TRP A 65 15.07 -33.30 16.43
N LEU A 66 15.63 -33.80 15.32
CA LEU A 66 15.92 -33.00 14.12
C LEU A 66 14.63 -32.50 13.45
N LEU A 67 13.58 -33.33 13.41
CA LEU A 67 12.27 -32.95 12.92
C LEU A 67 11.62 -31.85 13.78
N ALA A 68 11.71 -31.97 15.11
CA ALA A 68 11.17 -30.97 16.03
C ALA A 68 11.88 -29.60 15.89
N ILE A 69 13.22 -29.60 15.81
CA ILE A 69 14.01 -28.37 15.60
C ILE A 69 13.69 -27.75 14.24
N GLY A 70 13.58 -28.55 13.18
CA GLY A 70 13.24 -28.07 11.85
C GLY A 70 11.83 -27.47 11.79
N ALA A 71 10.84 -28.09 12.44
CA ALA A 71 9.47 -27.57 12.48
C ALA A 71 9.37 -26.25 13.26
N ILE A 72 10.09 -26.13 14.37
CA ILE A 72 10.19 -24.87 15.13
C ILE A 72 10.89 -23.80 14.28
N GLY A 73 12.01 -24.13 13.65
CA GLY A 73 12.75 -23.23 12.77
C GLY A 73 11.90 -22.73 11.60
N LEU A 74 11.13 -23.62 10.97
CA LEU A 74 10.22 -23.30 9.89
C LEU A 74 9.08 -22.38 10.35
N THR A 75 8.54 -22.61 11.56
CA THR A 75 7.49 -21.76 12.16
C THR A 75 8.01 -20.34 12.40
N ILE A 76 9.22 -20.22 12.95
CA ILE A 76 9.90 -18.93 13.17
C ILE A 76 10.17 -18.24 11.84
N ALA A 77 10.70 -18.97 10.85
CA ALA A 77 11.00 -18.44 9.51
C ALA A 77 9.74 -17.91 8.83
N TYR A 78 8.63 -18.66 8.88
CA TYR A 78 7.34 -18.21 8.36
C TYR A 78 6.82 -16.98 9.10
N GLY A 79 6.89 -16.97 10.43
CA GLY A 79 6.52 -15.80 11.25
C GLY A 79 7.30 -14.56 10.86
N MET A 80 8.62 -14.68 10.68
CA MET A 80 9.49 -13.59 10.25
C MET A 80 9.17 -13.14 8.82
N ALA A 81 8.98 -14.06 7.87
CA ALA A 81 8.61 -13.73 6.49
C ALA A 81 7.28 -12.98 6.42
N ARG A 82 6.29 -13.40 7.21
CA ARG A 82 5.00 -12.71 7.34
C ARG A 82 5.16 -11.31 7.94
N LEU A 83 5.95 -11.19 9.01
CA LEU A 83 6.22 -9.90 9.65
C LEU A 83 6.90 -8.94 8.67
N MET A 84 7.90 -9.40 7.93
CA MET A 84 8.59 -8.59 6.91
C MET A 84 7.63 -8.15 5.81
N THR A 85 6.80 -9.07 5.30
CA THR A 85 5.80 -8.76 4.27
C THR A 85 4.87 -7.63 4.72
N VAL A 86 4.31 -7.73 5.94
CA VAL A 86 3.43 -6.70 6.50
C VAL A 86 4.22 -5.41 6.79
N GLY A 87 5.43 -5.52 7.34
CA GLY A 87 6.30 -4.38 7.65
C GLY A 87 6.62 -3.53 6.42
N PHE A 88 6.97 -4.15 5.29
CA PHE A 88 7.22 -3.43 4.03
C PHE A 88 5.94 -2.78 3.48
N GLN A 89 4.77 -3.41 3.64
CA GLN A 89 3.49 -2.81 3.26
C GLN A 89 3.19 -1.57 4.12
N GLN A 90 3.36 -1.65 5.44
CA GLN A 90 3.15 -0.52 6.34
C GLN A 90 4.15 0.61 6.06
N LEU A 91 5.41 0.29 5.78
CA LEU A 91 6.42 1.27 5.42
C LEU A 91 6.05 2.01 4.13
N ARG A 92 5.60 1.28 3.10
CA ARG A 92 5.06 1.87 1.87
C ARG A 92 3.92 2.83 2.19
N ASP A 93 2.95 2.40 2.99
CA ASP A 93 1.77 3.19 3.30
C ASP A 93 2.16 4.47 4.07
N ALA A 94 3.09 4.38 5.03
CA ALA A 94 3.64 5.53 5.74
C ALA A 94 4.37 6.52 4.82
N VAL A 95 5.15 6.02 3.86
CA VAL A 95 5.81 6.86 2.85
C VAL A 95 4.78 7.57 1.96
N PHE A 96 3.76 6.85 1.52
CA PHE A 96 2.70 7.34 0.62
C PHE A 96 1.71 8.27 1.31
N ALA A 97 1.47 8.12 2.62
CA ALA A 97 0.51 8.93 3.38
C ALA A 97 0.72 10.43 3.19
N ARG A 98 1.98 10.92 3.20
CA ARG A 98 2.27 12.34 2.97
C ARG A 98 1.88 12.80 1.56
N VAL A 99 2.01 11.94 0.55
CA VAL A 99 1.60 12.24 -0.83
C VAL A 99 0.08 12.31 -0.91
N ALA A 100 -0.61 11.31 -0.36
CA ALA A 100 -2.07 11.22 -0.36
C ALA A 100 -2.71 12.40 0.39
N GLN A 101 -2.23 12.72 1.58
CA GLN A 101 -2.74 13.84 2.38
C GLN A 101 -2.52 15.19 1.70
N ARG A 102 -1.37 15.39 1.04
CA ARG A 102 -1.13 16.59 0.23
C ARG A 102 -2.12 16.69 -0.94
N ALA A 103 -2.31 15.60 -1.68
CA ALA A 103 -3.25 15.56 -2.80
C ALA A 103 -4.67 15.87 -2.34
N LEU A 104 -5.12 15.23 -1.25
CA LEU A 104 -6.42 15.49 -0.64
C LEU A 104 -6.57 16.95 -0.21
N ARG A 105 -5.55 17.52 0.45
CA ARG A 105 -5.56 18.93 0.87
C ARG A 105 -5.68 19.88 -0.32
N LYS A 106 -4.96 19.63 -1.42
CA LYS A 106 -5.07 20.48 -2.62
C LYS A 106 -6.47 20.38 -3.24
N LEU A 107 -6.98 19.16 -3.42
CA LEU A 107 -8.33 18.95 -3.97
C LEU A 107 -9.42 19.57 -3.09
N ALA A 108 -9.29 19.43 -1.76
CA ALA A 108 -10.21 20.04 -0.80
C ALA A 108 -10.15 21.57 -0.87
N LEU A 109 -8.95 22.17 -0.98
CA LEU A 109 -8.80 23.61 -1.11
C LEU A 109 -9.43 24.14 -2.39
N GLU A 110 -9.19 23.48 -3.53
CA GLU A 110 -9.81 23.84 -4.81
C GLU A 110 -11.33 23.76 -4.75
N THR A 111 -11.85 22.67 -4.16
CA THR A 111 -13.29 22.49 -3.96
C THR A 111 -13.86 23.58 -3.06
N PHE A 112 -13.19 23.90 -1.96
CA PHE A 112 -13.58 24.94 -1.04
C PHE A 112 -13.60 26.31 -1.72
N THR A 113 -12.53 26.69 -2.42
CA THR A 113 -12.45 27.94 -3.18
C THR A 113 -13.50 28.01 -4.27
N HIS A 114 -13.76 26.90 -4.97
CA HIS A 114 -14.80 26.84 -5.99
C HIS A 114 -16.19 27.10 -5.40
N ILE A 115 -16.52 26.41 -4.31
CA ILE A 115 -17.79 26.58 -3.60
C ILE A 115 -17.95 28.03 -3.13
N HIS A 116 -16.90 28.65 -2.56
CA HIS A 116 -16.96 30.04 -2.09
C HIS A 116 -17.16 31.07 -3.23
N ARG A 117 -16.82 30.70 -4.47
CA ARG A 117 -17.01 31.54 -5.65
C ARG A 117 -18.36 31.31 -6.34
N MET A 118 -19.20 30.41 -5.82
CA MET A 118 -20.52 30.18 -6.38
C MET A 118 -21.49 31.32 -6.01
N SER A 119 -22.60 31.40 -6.73
CA SER A 119 -23.57 32.47 -6.55
C SER A 119 -24.30 32.37 -5.19
N MET A 120 -24.75 33.50 -4.65
CA MET A 120 -25.59 33.52 -3.44
C MET A 120 -26.83 32.63 -3.58
N ARG A 121 -27.39 32.49 -4.79
CA ARG A 121 -28.49 31.55 -5.08
C ARG A 121 -28.09 30.10 -4.81
N TYR A 122 -26.88 29.70 -5.16
CA TYR A 122 -26.37 28.36 -4.83
C TYR A 122 -26.25 28.17 -3.32
N HIS A 123 -25.77 29.18 -2.59
CA HIS A 123 -25.59 29.09 -1.14
C HIS A 123 -26.92 29.05 -0.38
N ILE A 124 -27.93 29.82 -0.79
CA ILE A 124 -29.26 29.86 -0.13
C ILE A 124 -30.05 28.56 -0.35
N THR A 125 -29.82 27.86 -1.46
CA THR A 125 -30.56 26.63 -1.81
C THR A 125 -29.91 25.34 -1.26
N ARG A 126 -28.69 25.41 -0.73
CA ARG A 126 -27.94 24.26 -0.21
C ARG A 126 -27.89 24.30 1.31
N LYS A 127 -28.23 23.18 1.96
CA LYS A 127 -28.04 23.01 3.40
C LYS A 127 -26.54 22.95 3.70
N THR A 128 -26.04 23.90 4.50
CA THR A 128 -24.62 24.06 4.83
C THR A 128 -24.13 23.16 5.97
N GLY A 129 -24.92 22.13 6.33
CA GLY A 129 -24.62 21.23 7.43
C GLY A 129 -25.62 21.39 8.56
N GLY A 130 -26.63 20.54 8.53
CA GLY A 130 -27.61 20.20 9.55
C GLY A 130 -28.12 18.80 9.21
#